data_AF-W5YS67-F1
#
_entry.id   AF-W5YS67-F1
#
_cell.length_a   1.000
_cell.length_b   1.000
_cell.length_c   1.000
_cell.angle_alpha   90.00
_cell.angle_beta   90.00
_cell.angle_gamma   90.00
#
_symmetry.space_group_name_H-M   'P 1'
#
loop_
_entity.id
_entity.type
_entity.pdbx_description
1 polymer ?
#
loop_
_entity_poly.entity_id
_entity_poly.type
_entity_poly.pdbx_seq_one_letter_code
_entity_poly.pdbx_strand_id
1 'polypeptide(L)'
;MGSADQASDGYSAVFFMDGSDVSRQMRASEFGAFLDGYVGLSDLADTDVKAVYVLLGSDLLVRSLVFFRIYFDEEGRADSHWNLPVEKLARKGAKGPDMGAGPIRLVCRSQCPKSASAEDFWDPDMTPGSNHFQAIRRAVDANTLRFRKVEPTPEEDIPVLGAESRSQEEPEVSADRVRLARVIREQRLRIKTLQSVHRDALSDLQRENRHEMQALRNETAELQQKYERQKLSNEQLKKRLAERNEQYLMMQEQIASGEARNEREGATADAEVVLLREQLERRQRELELRDEKIVVLEQENYDLRHQPPTENSVMDHLQNHSVFLVAYHAGVGHITLPYDDIESYFRNPVAYAAERCGLNEPAYRQWLDHYEHPVCHHKLTNGKPCGEPVMRISQPAEFRAEVDDRCEQHRPKDSN
;
A
#
# COMPACT_ATOMS: atom_id res chain seq x y z
N MET A 1 40.62 4.70 -8.12
CA MET A 1 40.41 3.28 -8.42
C MET A 1 39.01 3.12 -8.97
N GLY A 2 38.88 3.04 -10.29
CA GLY A 2 37.60 2.81 -10.97
C GLY A 2 37.93 2.03 -12.22
N SER A 3 37.85 0.71 -12.13
CA SER A 3 38.12 -0.16 -13.28
C SER A 3 37.21 -1.38 -13.19
N ALA A 4 36.73 -1.80 -14.36
CA ALA A 4 35.95 -3.00 -14.67
C ALA A 4 34.41 -2.88 -14.66
N ASP A 5 33.84 -1.99 -15.49
CA ASP A 5 32.46 -2.17 -15.97
C ASP A 5 32.28 -1.92 -17.49
N GLN A 6 33.36 -1.69 -18.25
CA GLN A 6 33.32 -1.37 -19.69
C GLN A 6 33.53 -2.57 -20.64
N ALA A 7 33.46 -3.82 -20.16
CA ALA A 7 33.82 -5.00 -20.96
C ALA A 7 32.66 -5.98 -21.27
N SER A 8 31.39 -5.54 -21.24
CA SER A 8 30.25 -6.36 -21.69
C SER A 8 29.47 -5.78 -22.88
N ASP A 9 29.84 -4.61 -23.40
CA ASP A 9 29.11 -3.91 -24.47
C ASP A 9 29.25 -4.52 -25.87
N GLY A 10 30.00 -5.62 -26.01
CA GLY A 10 30.29 -6.23 -27.31
C GLY A 10 29.26 -7.23 -27.84
N TYR A 11 28.35 -7.73 -27.00
CA TYR A 11 27.48 -8.88 -27.31
C TYR A 11 25.99 -8.57 -27.11
N SER A 12 25.56 -7.37 -27.51
CA SER A 12 24.15 -6.96 -27.47
C SER A 12 23.64 -6.64 -28.88
N ALA A 13 22.43 -7.09 -29.16
CA ALA A 13 21.77 -6.92 -30.45
C ALA A 13 20.29 -6.55 -30.26
N VAL A 14 19.73 -5.88 -31.26
CA VAL A 14 18.30 -5.59 -31.35
C VAL A 14 17.75 -6.23 -32.61
N PHE A 15 16.67 -6.98 -32.45
CA PHE A 15 15.94 -7.65 -33.53
C PHE A 15 14.55 -7.03 -33.69
N PHE A 16 14.21 -6.66 -34.92
CA PHE A 16 12.85 -6.24 -35.27
C PHE A 16 12.08 -7.45 -35.78
N MET A 17 10.89 -7.63 -35.23
CA MET A 17 10.00 -8.74 -35.54
C MET A 17 8.87 -8.24 -36.44
N ASP A 18 8.61 -8.96 -37.52
CA ASP A 18 7.42 -8.79 -38.34
C ASP A 18 6.65 -10.12 -38.36
N GLY A 19 5.50 -10.15 -37.69
CA GLY A 19 4.79 -11.39 -37.40
C GLY A 19 5.66 -12.37 -36.61
N SER A 20 5.93 -13.55 -37.20
CA SER A 20 6.69 -14.64 -36.58
C SER A 20 8.19 -14.65 -36.91
N ASP A 21 8.65 -13.80 -37.83
CA ASP A 21 10.03 -13.82 -38.33
C ASP A 21 10.79 -12.53 -37.99
N VAL A 22 12.12 -12.64 -37.97
CA VAL A 22 13.02 -11.50 -37.76
C VAL A 22 13.21 -10.78 -39.09
N SER A 23 12.65 -9.59 -39.24
CA SER A 23 12.76 -8.80 -40.46
C SER A 23 14.12 -8.10 -40.56
N ARG A 24 14.64 -7.63 -39.42
CA ARG A 24 15.91 -6.88 -39.37
C ARG A 24 16.65 -7.10 -38.06
N GLN A 25 17.98 -7.06 -38.15
CA GLN A 25 18.87 -7.16 -37.00
C GLN A 25 19.95 -6.10 -37.04
N MET A 26 20.29 -5.55 -35.88
CA MET A 26 21.35 -4.55 -35.71
C MET A 26 22.03 -4.71 -34.35
N ARG A 27 23.22 -4.14 -34.20
CA ARG A 27 23.92 -4.10 -32.92
C ARG A 27 23.25 -3.10 -31.99
N ALA A 28 23.33 -3.29 -30.67
CA ALA A 28 22.78 -2.31 -29.72
C ALA A 28 23.41 -0.91 -29.88
N SER A 29 24.71 -0.85 -30.22
CA SER A 29 25.40 0.41 -30.53
C SER A 29 24.84 1.13 -31.76
N GLU A 30 24.42 0.37 -32.77
CA GLU A 30 23.79 0.91 -34.00
C GLU A 30 22.36 1.38 -33.70
N PHE A 31 21.64 0.64 -32.86
CA PHE A 31 20.31 1.03 -32.39
C PHE A 31 20.35 2.31 -31.53
N GLY A 32 21.35 2.45 -30.63
CA GLY A 32 21.54 3.68 -29.86
C GLY A 32 21.81 4.91 -30.75
N ALA A 33 22.64 4.75 -31.79
CA ALA A 33 22.88 5.81 -32.76
C ALA A 33 21.63 6.15 -33.60
N PHE A 34 20.77 5.17 -33.83
CA PHE A 34 19.48 5.37 -34.49
C PHE A 34 18.52 6.21 -33.63
N LEU A 35 18.45 5.94 -32.32
CA LEU A 35 17.63 6.71 -31.38
C LEU A 35 18.08 8.18 -31.22
N ASP A 36 19.37 8.45 -31.42
CA ASP A 36 19.95 9.81 -31.35
C ASP A 36 19.65 10.66 -32.60
N GLY A 37 18.84 10.16 -33.54
CA GLY A 37 18.30 10.93 -34.67
C GLY A 37 19.28 11.15 -35.84
N TYR A 38 20.43 10.47 -35.85
CA TYR A 38 21.46 10.63 -36.89
C TYR A 38 21.14 9.93 -38.21
N VAL A 39 20.24 8.93 -38.22
CA VAL A 39 19.87 8.15 -39.41
C VAL A 39 18.39 7.80 -39.32
N GLY A 40 17.57 8.23 -40.29
CA GLY A 40 16.16 7.81 -40.40
C GLY A 40 16.03 6.49 -41.16
N LEU A 41 15.10 5.63 -40.75
CA LEU A 41 14.76 4.39 -41.44
C LEU A 41 13.45 4.61 -42.21
N SER A 42 13.57 5.09 -43.45
CA SER A 42 12.44 5.38 -44.33
C SER A 42 11.55 4.17 -44.64
N ASP A 43 12.07 2.95 -44.48
CA ASP A 43 11.34 1.71 -44.75
C ASP A 43 10.33 1.35 -43.65
N LEU A 44 10.39 2.03 -42.48
CA LEU A 44 9.57 1.76 -41.30
C LEU A 44 8.75 2.99 -40.86
N ALA A 45 8.59 3.99 -41.74
CA ALA A 45 7.83 5.21 -41.45
C ALA A 45 6.37 4.88 -41.08
N ASP A 46 5.83 5.62 -40.11
CA ASP A 46 4.46 5.48 -39.58
C ASP A 46 4.06 4.09 -39.06
N THR A 47 5.03 3.28 -38.63
CA THR A 47 4.76 1.91 -38.19
C THR A 47 5.15 1.70 -36.73
N ASP A 48 4.27 1.03 -35.97
CA ASP A 48 4.59 0.50 -34.64
C ASP A 48 5.28 -0.86 -34.81
N VAL A 49 6.57 -0.90 -34.47
CA VAL A 49 7.41 -2.07 -34.69
C VAL A 49 7.66 -2.79 -33.36
N LYS A 50 7.47 -4.11 -33.40
CA LYS A 50 7.84 -5.00 -32.29
C LYS A 50 9.33 -5.29 -32.35
N ALA A 51 10.07 -4.86 -31.33
CA ALA A 51 11.50 -5.07 -31.22
C ALA A 51 11.84 -5.97 -30.02
N VAL A 52 13.00 -6.62 -30.09
CA VAL A 52 13.54 -7.49 -29.05
C VAL A 52 15.01 -7.15 -28.83
N TYR A 53 15.35 -6.74 -27.62
CA TYR A 53 16.74 -6.57 -27.19
C TYR A 53 17.28 -7.92 -26.69
N VAL A 54 18.42 -8.33 -27.23
CA VAL A 54 19.05 -9.62 -26.98
C VAL A 54 20.45 -9.39 -26.43
N LEU A 55 20.71 -9.95 -25.24
CA LEU A 55 22.05 -10.00 -24.67
C LEU A 55 22.60 -11.41 -24.84
N LEU A 56 23.73 -11.50 -25.53
CA LEU A 56 24.44 -12.73 -25.83
C LEU A 56 25.63 -12.90 -24.87
N GLY A 57 25.95 -14.15 -24.55
CA GLY A 57 27.22 -14.50 -23.91
C GLY A 57 28.39 -14.57 -24.90
N SER A 58 29.61 -14.72 -24.38
CA SER A 58 30.83 -15.04 -25.14
C SER A 58 30.66 -16.26 -26.06
N ASP A 59 29.79 -17.17 -25.64
CA ASP A 59 29.53 -18.47 -26.28
C ASP A 59 28.47 -18.37 -27.38
N LEU A 60 28.02 -17.14 -27.73
CA LEU A 60 26.94 -16.84 -28.67
C LEU A 60 25.55 -17.36 -28.25
N LEU A 61 25.39 -17.76 -26.99
CA LEU A 61 24.11 -18.18 -26.43
C LEU A 61 23.35 -16.99 -25.82
N VAL A 62 22.03 -16.98 -26.01
CA VAL A 62 21.13 -15.94 -25.48
C VAL A 62 21.06 -16.05 -23.96
N ARG A 63 21.38 -14.95 -23.26
CA ARG A 63 21.30 -14.85 -21.79
C ARG A 63 20.08 -14.07 -21.31
N SER A 64 19.68 -13.04 -22.06
CA SER A 64 18.48 -12.27 -21.71
C SER A 64 17.78 -11.68 -22.93
N LEU A 65 16.46 -11.59 -22.84
CA LEU A 65 15.56 -11.02 -23.84
C LEU A 65 14.64 -9.97 -23.22
N VAL A 66 14.49 -8.83 -23.89
CA VAL A 66 13.54 -7.76 -23.51
C VAL A 66 12.67 -7.44 -24.72
N PHE A 67 11.36 -7.62 -24.59
CA PHE A 67 10.38 -7.46 -25.67
C PHE A 67 9.68 -6.11 -25.58
N PHE A 68 10.02 -5.17 -26.47
CA PHE A 68 9.50 -3.80 -26.44
C PHE A 68 8.92 -3.37 -27.79
N ARG A 69 8.08 -2.34 -27.76
CA ARG A 69 7.47 -1.69 -28.92
C ARG A 69 8.12 -0.33 -29.08
N ILE A 70 8.29 0.09 -30.32
CA ILE A 70 8.79 1.41 -30.66
C ILE A 70 8.07 1.90 -31.91
N TYR A 71 7.54 3.11 -31.82
CA TYR A 71 6.86 3.78 -32.92
C TYR A 71 7.85 4.65 -33.70
N PHE A 72 7.73 4.63 -35.02
CA PHE A 72 8.48 5.47 -35.93
C PHE A 72 7.54 6.48 -36.59
N ASP A 73 7.96 7.74 -36.63
CA ASP A 73 7.19 8.84 -37.23
C ASP A 73 7.22 8.84 -38.78
N GLU A 74 6.55 9.81 -39.40
CA GLU A 74 6.50 10.03 -40.86
C GLU A 74 7.89 10.20 -41.50
N GLU A 75 8.89 10.63 -40.71
CA GLU A 75 10.28 10.82 -41.15
C GLU A 75 11.16 9.57 -40.89
N GLY A 76 10.57 8.48 -40.37
CA GLY A 76 11.27 7.24 -40.04
C GLY A 76 12.20 7.39 -38.83
N ARG A 77 11.93 8.33 -37.92
CA ARG A 77 12.65 8.52 -36.66
C ARG A 77 11.87 7.86 -35.53
N ALA A 78 12.59 7.33 -34.54
CA ALA A 78 11.97 6.83 -33.32
C ALA A 78 11.29 7.96 -32.54
N ASP A 79 10.15 7.66 -31.91
CA ASP A 79 9.45 8.59 -31.02
C ASP A 79 10.41 9.18 -29.97
N SER A 80 10.46 10.51 -29.91
CA SER A 80 11.30 11.26 -28.97
C SER A 80 10.93 11.03 -27.49
N HIS A 81 9.73 10.51 -27.23
CA HIS A 81 9.27 10.19 -25.88
C HIS A 81 9.70 8.78 -25.42
N TRP A 82 10.27 7.96 -26.32
CA TRP A 82 10.73 6.62 -25.98
C TRP A 82 12.02 6.68 -25.14
N ASN A 83 11.93 6.34 -23.86
CA ASN A 83 13.04 6.45 -22.90
C ASN A 83 13.30 5.16 -22.11
N LEU A 84 13.01 4.00 -22.71
CA LEU A 84 13.04 2.72 -22.02
C LEU A 84 14.49 2.21 -21.79
N PRO A 85 14.92 1.95 -20.53
CA PRO A 85 16.29 1.51 -20.24
C PRO A 85 16.45 -0.01 -20.45
N VAL A 86 16.41 -0.44 -21.71
CA VAL A 86 16.42 -1.87 -22.12
C VAL A 86 17.59 -2.67 -21.55
N GLU A 87 18.77 -2.06 -21.40
CA GLU A 87 19.97 -2.74 -20.88
C GLU A 87 19.87 -3.04 -19.38
N LYS A 88 19.32 -2.10 -18.60
CA LYS A 88 19.11 -2.28 -17.16
C LYS A 88 18.01 -3.31 -16.90
N LEU A 89 16.99 -3.34 -17.76
CA LEU A 89 15.90 -4.30 -17.71
C LEU A 89 16.38 -5.71 -18.05
N ALA A 90 17.24 -5.87 -19.06
CA ALA A 90 17.85 -7.14 -19.42
C ALA A 90 18.60 -7.80 -18.23
N ARG A 91 19.26 -6.99 -17.39
CA ARG A 91 19.93 -7.47 -16.17
C ARG A 91 18.95 -7.84 -15.04
N LYS A 92 17.79 -7.18 -14.93
CA LYS A 92 16.82 -7.37 -13.83
C LYS A 92 15.64 -8.31 -14.16
N GLY A 93 15.57 -8.84 -15.38
CA GLY A 93 14.45 -9.65 -15.85
C GLY A 93 14.18 -10.92 -15.03
N ALA A 94 12.93 -11.39 -15.13
CA ALA A 94 12.45 -12.61 -14.48
C ALA A 94 13.06 -13.86 -15.14
N LYS A 95 12.95 -15.03 -14.50
CA LYS A 95 13.42 -16.29 -15.07
C LYS A 95 12.46 -16.74 -16.19
N GLY A 96 12.99 -16.84 -17.40
CA GLY A 96 12.29 -17.28 -18.61
C GLY A 96 12.68 -18.70 -19.05
N PRO A 97 12.19 -19.13 -20.24
CA PRO A 97 12.49 -20.44 -20.81
C PRO A 97 13.97 -20.61 -21.14
N ASP A 98 14.48 -21.84 -21.12
CA ASP A 98 15.86 -22.14 -21.49
C ASP A 98 16.03 -22.14 -23.03
N MET A 99 17.05 -21.43 -23.51
CA MET A 99 17.42 -21.34 -24.94
C MET A 99 18.78 -21.98 -25.27
N GLY A 100 19.38 -22.74 -24.34
CA GLY A 100 20.59 -23.53 -24.57
C GLY A 100 21.75 -23.25 -23.60
N ALA A 101 21.60 -22.29 -22.69
CA ALA A 101 22.61 -21.95 -21.67
C ALA A 101 22.04 -21.93 -20.24
N GLY A 102 20.83 -22.45 -20.03
CA GLY A 102 20.06 -22.31 -18.81
C GLY A 102 18.92 -21.30 -18.95
N PRO A 103 18.10 -21.11 -17.89
CA PRO A 103 16.93 -20.23 -17.94
C PRO A 103 17.36 -18.80 -18.27
N ILE A 104 16.89 -18.28 -19.40
CA ILE A 104 17.22 -16.91 -19.82
C ILE A 104 16.51 -15.90 -18.91
N ARG A 105 17.01 -14.67 -18.82
CA ARG A 105 16.23 -13.58 -18.22
C ARG A 105 15.25 -13.02 -19.23
N LEU A 106 13.96 -13.01 -18.90
CA LEU A 106 12.89 -12.54 -19.77
C LEU A 106 12.23 -11.29 -19.16
N VAL A 107 12.05 -10.28 -20.00
CA VAL A 107 11.17 -9.13 -19.72
C VAL A 107 10.16 -9.02 -20.85
N CYS A 108 8.91 -9.25 -20.51
CA CYS A 108 7.74 -9.10 -21.37
C CYS A 108 6.63 -8.37 -20.61
N ARG A 109 5.55 -7.99 -21.28
CA ARG A 109 4.42 -7.26 -20.67
C ARG A 109 3.87 -7.98 -19.43
N SER A 110 3.76 -9.31 -19.50
CA SER A 110 3.31 -10.17 -18.39
C SER A 110 4.35 -10.40 -17.28
N GLN A 111 5.64 -10.14 -17.51
CA GLN A 111 6.74 -10.39 -16.56
C GLN A 111 7.61 -9.15 -16.32
N CYS A 112 6.99 -7.98 -16.18
CA CYS A 112 7.71 -6.72 -15.92
C CYS A 112 7.89 -6.47 -14.40
N PRO A 113 9.12 -6.25 -13.90
CA PRO A 113 9.35 -5.93 -12.49
C PRO A 113 8.91 -4.49 -12.17
N LYS A 114 7.73 -4.36 -11.52
CA LYS A 114 7.14 -3.15 -10.89
C LYS A 114 7.32 -1.80 -11.63
N SER A 115 6.23 -1.38 -12.26
CA SER A 115 5.79 0.02 -12.48
C SER A 115 6.74 0.97 -13.21
N ALA A 116 7.00 0.70 -14.49
CA ALA A 116 7.11 1.75 -15.50
C ALA A 116 6.84 1.12 -16.88
N SER A 117 5.82 1.62 -17.57
CA SER A 117 5.54 1.38 -18.99
C SER A 117 5.19 -0.06 -19.44
N ALA A 118 4.17 -0.69 -18.85
CA ALA A 118 3.66 -1.98 -19.36
C ALA A 118 3.09 -1.88 -20.81
N GLU A 119 2.76 -0.69 -21.29
CA GLU A 119 2.25 -0.43 -22.64
C GLU A 119 3.35 -0.49 -23.71
N ASP A 120 4.59 -0.22 -23.33
CA ASP A 120 5.76 -0.25 -24.22
C ASP A 120 6.32 -1.67 -24.40
N PHE A 121 5.83 -2.67 -23.65
CA PHE A 121 6.24 -4.07 -23.79
C PHE A 121 5.18 -4.89 -24.53
N TRP A 122 5.62 -5.97 -25.18
CA TRP A 122 4.73 -6.97 -25.78
C TRP A 122 5.05 -8.37 -25.27
N ASP A 123 4.08 -9.28 -25.37
CA ASP A 123 4.25 -10.68 -24.95
C ASP A 123 4.59 -11.58 -26.16
N PRO A 124 5.64 -12.39 -26.09
CA PRO A 124 6.00 -13.31 -27.17
C PRO A 124 5.06 -14.52 -27.23
N ASP A 125 4.67 -14.92 -28.43
CA ASP A 125 3.90 -16.16 -28.62
C ASP A 125 4.80 -17.40 -28.57
N MET A 126 4.32 -18.40 -27.84
CA MET A 126 4.92 -19.73 -27.61
C MET A 126 4.14 -20.87 -28.27
N THR A 127 3.25 -20.55 -29.20
CA THR A 127 2.42 -21.52 -29.91
C THR A 127 3.26 -22.35 -30.88
N PRO A 128 3.13 -23.69 -30.87
CA PRO A 128 3.88 -24.55 -31.78
C PRO A 128 3.49 -24.26 -33.24
N GLY A 129 4.39 -23.57 -33.96
CA GLY A 129 4.19 -23.11 -35.33
C GLY A 129 4.62 -21.65 -35.55
N SER A 130 4.48 -20.80 -34.54
CA SER A 130 4.88 -19.38 -34.57
C SER A 130 5.68 -19.03 -33.31
N ASN A 131 6.85 -19.67 -33.17
CA ASN A 131 7.71 -19.51 -32.01
C ASN A 131 8.73 -18.39 -32.22
N HIS A 132 8.47 -17.22 -31.61
CA HIS A 132 9.39 -16.08 -31.64
C HIS A 132 10.79 -16.43 -31.09
N PHE A 133 10.84 -17.29 -30.07
CA PHE A 133 12.12 -17.77 -29.51
C PHE A 133 12.92 -18.63 -30.50
N GLN A 134 12.26 -19.40 -31.38
CA GLN A 134 12.95 -20.17 -32.41
C GLN A 134 13.45 -19.28 -33.54
N ALA A 135 12.69 -18.25 -33.92
CA ALA A 135 13.13 -17.25 -34.90
C ALA A 135 14.36 -16.49 -34.40
N ILE A 136 14.36 -16.05 -33.14
CA ILE A 136 15.52 -15.41 -32.50
C ILE A 136 16.73 -16.35 -32.47
N ARG A 137 16.53 -17.62 -32.10
CA ARG A 137 17.61 -18.62 -32.10
C ARG A 137 18.21 -18.81 -33.49
N ARG A 138 17.38 -18.96 -34.52
CA ARG A 138 17.83 -19.06 -35.92
C ARG A 138 18.62 -17.82 -36.36
N ALA A 139 18.19 -16.62 -35.96
CA ALA A 139 18.87 -15.37 -36.27
C ALA A 139 20.24 -15.23 -35.57
N VAL A 140 20.35 -15.72 -34.33
CA VAL A 140 21.61 -15.77 -33.58
C VAL A 140 22.55 -16.82 -34.19
N ASP A 141 22.05 -18.00 -34.52
CA ASP A 141 22.81 -19.08 -35.18
C ASP A 141 23.31 -18.67 -36.57
N ALA A 142 22.52 -17.89 -37.32
CA ALA A 142 22.92 -17.33 -38.61
C ALA A 142 24.07 -16.31 -38.50
N ASN A 143 24.34 -15.80 -37.28
CA ASN A 143 25.43 -14.88 -36.93
C ASN A 143 25.72 -13.79 -37.98
N THR A 144 24.63 -13.23 -38.50
CA THR A 144 24.62 -12.17 -39.51
C THR A 144 25.36 -10.90 -39.02
N LEU A 145 25.38 -10.67 -37.70
CA LEU A 145 26.11 -9.58 -37.03
C LEU A 145 27.61 -9.86 -36.80
N ARG A 146 28.12 -11.04 -37.20
CA ARG A 146 29.53 -11.47 -37.08
C ARG A 146 30.11 -11.30 -35.67
N PHE A 147 29.38 -11.69 -34.63
CA PHE A 147 29.96 -11.76 -33.29
C PHE A 147 31.06 -12.82 -33.24
N ARG A 148 32.18 -12.50 -32.57
CA ARG A 148 33.30 -13.44 -32.40
C ARG A 148 32.88 -14.50 -31.38
N LYS A 149 32.72 -15.74 -31.84
CA LYS A 149 32.52 -16.90 -30.96
C LYS A 149 33.83 -17.15 -30.23
N VAL A 150 33.82 -16.99 -28.91
CA VAL A 150 34.90 -17.51 -28.07
C VAL A 150 34.42 -18.89 -27.65
N GLU A 151 35.07 -19.94 -28.13
CA GLU A 151 34.79 -21.28 -27.63
C GLU A 151 35.31 -21.37 -26.19
N PRO A 152 34.45 -21.69 -25.22
CA PRO A 152 34.90 -21.85 -23.84
C PRO A 152 35.86 -23.05 -23.79
N THR A 153 37.10 -22.81 -23.37
CA THR A 153 37.99 -23.87 -22.90
C THR A 153 37.27 -24.61 -21.78
N PRO A 154 37.12 -25.94 -21.85
CA PRO A 154 36.49 -26.69 -20.78
C PRO A 154 37.27 -26.41 -19.49
N GLU A 155 36.57 -25.85 -18.50
CA GLU A 155 37.10 -25.65 -17.16
C GLU A 155 37.62 -27.00 -16.66
N GLU A 156 38.89 -27.00 -16.26
CA GLU A 156 39.62 -28.17 -15.80
C GLU A 156 38.80 -28.94 -14.75
N ASP A 157 38.62 -30.24 -15.02
CA ASP A 157 38.07 -31.21 -14.10
C ASP A 157 38.70 -31.05 -12.71
N ILE A 158 37.87 -30.72 -11.72
CA ILE A 158 38.24 -30.77 -10.30
C ILE A 158 38.74 -32.20 -10.02
N PRO A 159 40.03 -32.40 -9.64
CA PRO A 159 40.56 -33.74 -9.45
C PRO A 159 39.89 -34.43 -8.26
N VAL A 160 39.06 -35.44 -8.54
CA VAL A 160 38.62 -36.42 -7.54
C VAL A 160 39.83 -37.31 -7.26
N LEU A 161 40.46 -37.12 -6.09
CA LEU A 161 41.60 -37.92 -5.65
C LEU A 161 41.21 -39.40 -5.58
N GLY A 162 41.75 -40.15 -6.54
CA GLY A 162 41.81 -41.60 -6.56
C GLY A 162 42.59 -42.13 -5.37
N ALA A 163 42.18 -43.33 -4.97
CA ALA A 163 42.84 -44.11 -3.95
C ALA A 163 44.25 -44.52 -4.39
N GLU A 164 45.12 -44.60 -3.38
CA GLU A 164 46.36 -45.38 -3.33
C GLU A 164 47.65 -44.76 -3.89
N SER A 165 48.36 -44.06 -3.00
CA SER A 165 49.82 -44.15 -2.93
C SER A 165 50.23 -44.19 -1.46
N ARG A 166 50.61 -45.39 -1.00
CA ARG A 166 51.20 -45.61 0.32
C ARG A 166 52.67 -45.20 0.26
N SER A 167 53.03 -44.17 1.03
CA SER A 167 54.40 -43.94 1.48
C SER A 167 54.33 -43.59 2.96
N GLN A 168 55.08 -44.35 3.76
CA GLN A 168 55.22 -44.19 5.20
C GLN A 168 56.14 -42.99 5.46
N GLU A 169 55.74 -42.06 6.35
CA GLU A 169 56.60 -41.46 7.38
C GLU A 169 55.82 -40.44 8.27
N GLU A 170 56.08 -40.54 9.58
CA GLU A 170 56.00 -39.54 10.67
C GLU A 170 54.71 -39.26 11.52
N PRO A 171 54.85 -39.01 12.84
CA PRO A 171 53.77 -39.05 13.84
C PRO A 171 52.97 -37.74 14.04
N GLU A 172 53.33 -36.64 13.37
CA GLU A 172 52.59 -35.36 13.45
C GLU A 172 51.23 -35.38 12.74
N VAL A 173 51.04 -36.29 11.78
CA VAL A 173 49.80 -36.45 11.00
C VAL A 173 48.60 -36.87 11.88
N SER A 174 48.85 -37.37 13.10
CA SER A 174 47.79 -37.82 14.02
C SER A 174 46.98 -36.64 14.58
N ALA A 175 47.64 -35.54 14.97
CA ALA A 175 46.98 -34.37 15.54
C ALA A 175 46.13 -33.63 14.51
N ASP A 176 46.63 -33.49 13.28
CA ASP A 176 45.91 -32.85 12.18
C ASP A 176 44.77 -33.72 11.65
N ARG A 177 44.89 -35.05 11.67
CA ARG A 177 43.75 -35.96 11.39
C ARG A 177 42.66 -35.84 12.45
N VAL A 178 43.00 -35.66 13.72
CA VAL A 178 42.01 -35.48 14.80
C VAL A 178 41.31 -34.11 14.68
N ARG A 179 42.05 -33.04 14.36
CA ARG A 179 41.49 -31.71 14.07
C ARG A 179 40.57 -31.74 12.85
N LEU A 180 41.02 -32.35 11.76
CA LEU A 180 40.22 -32.51 10.54
C LEU A 180 38.95 -33.33 10.81
N ALA A 181 39.05 -34.43 11.57
CA ALA A 181 37.88 -35.23 11.97
C ALA A 181 36.91 -34.48 12.90
N ARG A 182 37.40 -33.52 13.70
CA ARG A 182 36.55 -32.63 14.50
C ARG A 182 35.81 -31.62 13.62
N VAL A 183 36.52 -30.95 12.70
CA VAL A 183 35.92 -30.01 11.73
C VAL A 183 34.89 -30.71 10.84
N ILE A 184 35.17 -31.91 10.35
CA ILE A 184 34.22 -32.70 9.54
C ILE A 184 32.97 -33.05 10.36
N ARG A 185 33.11 -33.38 11.65
CA ARG A 185 31.96 -33.65 12.53
C ARG A 185 31.13 -32.38 12.76
N GLU A 186 31.78 -31.24 13.01
CA GLU A 186 31.12 -29.95 13.17
C GLU A 186 30.38 -29.53 11.89
N GLN A 187 31.00 -29.68 10.72
CA GLN A 187 30.37 -29.41 9.42
C GLN A 187 29.19 -30.36 9.14
N ARG A 188 29.30 -31.64 9.47
CA ARG A 188 28.18 -32.60 9.33
C ARG A 188 27.01 -32.25 10.24
N LEU A 189 27.28 -31.84 11.48
CA LEU A 189 26.23 -31.36 12.39
C LEU A 189 25.58 -30.08 11.83
N ARG A 190 26.37 -29.13 11.33
CA ARG A 190 25.85 -27.92 10.71
C ARG A 190 24.97 -28.22 9.50
N ILE A 191 25.40 -29.11 8.60
CA ILE A 191 24.61 -29.54 7.44
C ILE A 191 23.29 -30.19 7.90
N LYS A 192 23.32 -31.07 8.90
CA LYS A 192 22.08 -31.67 9.46
C LYS A 192 21.15 -30.63 10.06
N THR A 193 21.67 -29.66 10.80
CA THR A 193 20.84 -28.56 11.36
C THR A 193 20.24 -27.72 10.25
N LEU A 194 21.01 -27.35 9.21
CA LEU A 194 20.51 -26.60 8.06
C LEU A 194 19.46 -27.39 7.28
N GLN A 195 19.64 -28.71 7.10
CA GLN A 195 18.66 -29.58 6.46
C GLN A 195 17.38 -29.75 7.28
N SER A 196 17.47 -29.72 8.62
CA SER A 196 16.29 -29.71 9.49
C SER A 196 15.54 -28.40 9.35
N VAL A 197 16.23 -27.27 9.51
CA VAL A 197 15.64 -25.92 9.37
C VAL A 197 15.02 -25.73 7.99
N HIS A 198 15.66 -26.23 6.93
CA HIS A 198 15.09 -26.16 5.58
C HIS A 198 13.82 -27.01 5.44
N ARG A 199 13.78 -28.21 6.04
CA ARG A 199 12.56 -29.04 6.07
C ARG A 199 11.44 -28.37 6.85
N ASP A 200 11.75 -27.78 7.99
CA ASP A 200 10.78 -27.05 8.81
C ASP A 200 10.23 -25.85 8.04
N ALA A 201 11.10 -25.04 7.43
CA ALA A 201 10.70 -23.90 6.59
C ALA A 201 9.84 -24.31 5.38
N LEU A 202 10.14 -25.43 4.72
CA LEU A 202 9.30 -25.96 3.64
C LEU A 202 7.92 -26.40 4.16
N SER A 203 7.86 -26.97 5.36
CA SER A 203 6.59 -27.39 5.97
C SER A 203 5.73 -26.20 6.36
N ASP A 204 6.34 -25.12 6.87
CA ASP A 204 5.68 -23.87 7.21
C ASP A 204 5.13 -23.18 5.95
N LEU A 205 5.96 -23.07 4.90
CA LEU A 205 5.54 -22.49 3.62
C LEU A 205 4.40 -23.30 2.98
N GLN A 206 4.42 -24.63 3.11
CA GLN A 206 3.31 -25.48 2.62
C GLN A 206 2.03 -25.25 3.44
N ARG A 207 2.14 -25.02 4.75
CA ARG A 207 0.99 -24.72 5.60
C ARG A 207 0.39 -23.36 5.25
N GLU A 208 1.23 -22.33 5.07
CA GLU A 208 0.81 -20.99 4.63
C GLU A 208 0.09 -21.06 3.29
N ASN A 209 0.69 -21.69 2.28
CA ASN A 209 0.03 -21.90 0.98
C ASN A 209 -1.31 -22.63 1.10
N ARG A 210 -1.44 -23.62 1.99
CA ARG A 210 -2.73 -24.30 2.22
C ARG A 210 -3.77 -23.35 2.82
N HIS A 211 -3.38 -22.50 3.76
CA HIS A 211 -4.27 -21.49 4.35
C HIS A 211 -4.68 -20.44 3.31
N GLU A 212 -3.75 -19.91 2.52
CA GLU A 212 -4.04 -18.96 1.44
C GLU A 212 -4.97 -19.58 0.40
N MET A 213 -4.70 -20.81 -0.05
CA MET A 213 -5.57 -21.52 -0.99
C MET A 213 -6.97 -21.77 -0.42
N GLN A 214 -7.11 -22.00 0.88
CA GLN A 214 -8.41 -22.15 1.52
C GLN A 214 -9.14 -20.81 1.64
N ALA A 215 -8.43 -19.72 1.97
CA ALA A 215 -8.98 -18.38 2.03
C ALA A 215 -9.52 -17.94 0.66
N LEU A 216 -8.71 -18.08 -0.40
CA LEU A 216 -9.11 -17.77 -1.77
C LEU A 216 -10.31 -18.62 -2.21
N ARG A 217 -10.36 -19.91 -1.86
CA ARG A 217 -11.54 -20.75 -2.13
C ARG A 217 -12.78 -20.24 -1.43
N ASN A 218 -12.68 -19.83 -0.17
CA ASN A 218 -13.80 -19.25 0.56
C ASN A 218 -14.27 -17.94 -0.08
N GLU A 219 -13.34 -17.05 -0.44
CA GLU A 219 -13.66 -15.79 -1.13
C GLU A 219 -14.37 -16.04 -2.47
N THR A 220 -13.89 -16.99 -3.27
CA THR A 220 -14.56 -17.34 -4.54
C THR A 220 -15.96 -17.88 -4.32
N ALA A 221 -16.18 -18.70 -3.29
CA ALA A 221 -17.50 -19.23 -2.95
C ALA A 221 -18.45 -18.11 -2.48
N GLU A 222 -17.96 -17.17 -1.66
CA GLU A 222 -18.73 -16.01 -1.23
C GLU A 222 -19.11 -15.09 -2.39
N LEU A 223 -18.16 -14.81 -3.30
CA LEU A 223 -18.41 -14.01 -4.49
C LEU A 223 -19.44 -14.69 -5.42
N GLN A 224 -19.36 -16.01 -5.59
CA GLN A 224 -20.36 -16.76 -6.35
C GLN A 224 -21.75 -16.68 -5.71
N GLN A 225 -21.85 -16.81 -4.38
CA GLN A 225 -23.13 -16.64 -3.68
C GLN A 225 -23.70 -15.22 -3.82
N LYS A 226 -22.84 -14.19 -3.72
CA LYS A 226 -23.24 -12.79 -3.94
C LYS A 226 -23.75 -12.59 -5.37
N TYR A 227 -23.06 -13.15 -6.36
CA TYR A 227 -23.45 -13.08 -7.77
C TYR A 227 -24.81 -13.76 -8.03
N GLU A 228 -25.02 -14.97 -7.51
CA GLU A 228 -26.31 -15.68 -7.61
C GLU A 228 -27.45 -14.88 -6.96
N ARG A 229 -27.23 -14.30 -5.77
CA ARG A 229 -28.22 -13.43 -5.10
C ARG A 229 -28.54 -12.19 -5.94
N GLN A 230 -27.53 -11.53 -6.49
CA GLN A 230 -27.71 -10.36 -7.35
C GLN A 230 -28.45 -10.72 -8.64
N LYS A 231 -28.14 -11.86 -9.25
CA LYS A 231 -28.82 -12.36 -10.44
C LYS A 231 -30.29 -12.62 -10.17
N LEU A 232 -30.62 -13.32 -9.08
CA LEU A 232 -32.01 -13.56 -8.68
C LEU A 232 -32.76 -12.26 -8.39
N SER A 233 -32.12 -11.30 -7.71
CA SER A 233 -32.71 -9.97 -7.46
C SER A 233 -32.95 -9.23 -8.77
N ASN A 234 -32.01 -9.26 -9.71
CA ASN A 234 -32.16 -8.64 -11.02
C ASN A 234 -33.30 -9.27 -11.83
N GLU A 235 -33.43 -10.59 -11.80
CA GLU A 235 -34.55 -11.31 -12.43
C GLU A 235 -35.90 -10.95 -11.79
N GLN A 236 -35.96 -10.84 -10.46
CA GLN A 236 -37.17 -10.39 -9.76
C GLN A 236 -37.54 -8.95 -10.12
N LEU A 237 -36.58 -8.05 -10.21
CA LEU A 237 -36.80 -6.66 -10.62
C LEU A 237 -37.29 -6.58 -12.07
N LYS A 238 -36.72 -7.39 -12.98
CA LYS A 238 -37.19 -7.49 -14.37
C LYS A 238 -38.63 -7.97 -14.46
N LYS A 239 -39.03 -8.97 -13.65
CA LYS A 239 -40.43 -9.42 -13.58
C LYS A 239 -41.36 -8.33 -13.07
N ARG A 240 -41.00 -7.64 -11.98
CA ARG A 240 -41.78 -6.51 -11.45
C ARG A 240 -41.92 -5.37 -12.46
N LEU A 241 -40.87 -5.09 -13.23
CA LEU A 241 -40.92 -4.09 -14.31
C LEU A 241 -41.85 -4.54 -15.45
N ALA A 242 -41.81 -5.83 -15.83
CA ALA A 242 -42.73 -6.38 -16.83
C ALA A 242 -44.19 -6.30 -16.36
N GLU A 243 -44.48 -6.74 -15.13
CA GLU A 243 -45.82 -6.63 -14.51
C GLU A 243 -46.30 -5.18 -14.46
N ARG A 244 -45.43 -4.24 -14.05
CA ARG A 244 -45.78 -2.81 -14.02
C ARG A 244 -46.03 -2.26 -15.43
N ASN A 245 -45.25 -2.67 -16.43
CA ASN A 245 -45.44 -2.27 -17.82
C ASN A 245 -46.77 -2.80 -18.38
N GLU A 246 -47.14 -4.05 -18.09
CA GLU A 246 -48.43 -4.62 -18.45
C GLU A 246 -49.59 -3.86 -17.78
N GLN A 247 -49.45 -3.52 -16.50
CA GLN A 247 -50.42 -2.68 -15.79
C GLN A 247 -50.56 -1.29 -16.40
N TYR A 248 -49.46 -0.65 -16.79
CA TYR A 248 -49.50 0.64 -17.49
C TYR A 248 -50.22 0.54 -18.85
N LEU A 249 -49.96 -0.52 -19.63
CA LEU A 249 -50.63 -0.74 -20.91
C LEU A 249 -52.13 -0.99 -20.73
N MET A 250 -52.53 -1.82 -19.76
CA MET A 250 -53.94 -2.05 -19.43
C MET A 250 -54.64 -0.77 -18.98
N MET A 251 -54.00 0.01 -18.11
CA MET A 251 -54.50 1.32 -17.67
C MET A 251 -54.65 2.29 -18.85
N GLN A 252 -53.68 2.32 -19.77
CA GLN A 252 -53.73 3.15 -20.97
C GLN A 252 -54.87 2.75 -21.91
N GLU A 253 -55.13 1.44 -22.08
CA GLU A 253 -56.26 0.93 -22.85
C GLU A 253 -57.62 1.21 -22.19
N GLN A 254 -57.70 1.17 -20.86
CA GLN A 254 -58.91 1.52 -20.11
C GLN A 254 -59.24 3.01 -20.22
N ILE A 255 -58.25 3.89 -20.03
CA ILE A 255 -58.38 5.34 -20.24
C ILE A 255 -58.76 5.66 -21.69
N ALA A 256 -58.27 4.86 -22.66
CA ALA A 256 -58.65 5.02 -24.07
C ALA A 256 -60.10 4.56 -24.36
N SER A 257 -60.69 3.69 -23.52
CA SER A 257 -61.97 3.02 -23.79
C SER A 257 -63.16 3.51 -22.96
N GLY A 258 -62.98 4.25 -21.86
CA GLY A 258 -64.12 4.88 -21.19
C GLY A 258 -63.77 5.80 -20.03
N GLU A 259 -64.49 6.95 -19.98
CA GLU A 259 -64.71 7.86 -18.84
C GLU A 259 -64.27 9.34 -18.94
N ALA A 260 -64.29 9.94 -20.14
CA ALA A 260 -63.87 11.34 -20.37
C ALA A 260 -64.57 12.49 -19.59
N ARG A 261 -65.44 12.23 -18.58
CA ARG A 261 -66.14 13.29 -17.82
C ARG A 261 -66.10 13.20 -16.29
N ASN A 262 -65.90 12.02 -15.68
CA ASN A 262 -65.60 11.88 -14.24
C ASN A 262 -64.09 11.62 -13.98
N GLU A 263 -63.34 11.17 -15.00
CA GLU A 263 -61.89 10.94 -14.91
C GLU A 263 -61.06 12.20 -14.71
N ARG A 264 -61.53 13.40 -15.07
CA ARG A 264 -60.66 14.58 -14.95
C ARG A 264 -60.34 14.94 -13.49
N GLU A 265 -61.24 14.65 -12.55
CA GLU A 265 -61.00 14.87 -11.11
C GLU A 265 -60.30 13.65 -10.48
N GLY A 266 -60.63 12.42 -10.89
CA GLY A 266 -59.94 11.20 -10.44
C GLY A 266 -58.51 11.06 -10.97
N ALA A 267 -58.28 11.32 -12.27
CA ALA A 267 -56.97 11.26 -12.91
C ALA A 267 -56.06 12.42 -12.51
N THR A 268 -56.60 13.59 -12.12
CA THR A 268 -55.79 14.65 -11.52
C THR A 268 -55.37 14.26 -10.10
N ALA A 269 -56.29 13.71 -9.29
CA ALA A 269 -55.94 13.19 -7.97
C ALA A 269 -54.94 12.01 -8.04
N ASP A 270 -55.11 11.08 -8.98
CA ASP A 270 -54.20 9.96 -9.18
C ASP A 270 -52.83 10.42 -9.69
N ALA A 271 -52.79 11.40 -10.60
CA ALA A 271 -51.53 12.02 -11.03
C ALA A 271 -50.82 12.73 -9.86
N GLU A 272 -51.56 13.45 -9.02
CA GLU A 272 -51.01 14.08 -7.81
C GLU A 272 -50.48 13.03 -6.82
N VAL A 273 -51.19 11.93 -6.59
CA VAL A 273 -50.74 10.83 -5.72
C VAL A 273 -49.48 10.16 -6.28
N VAL A 274 -49.38 9.96 -7.59
CA VAL A 274 -48.18 9.39 -8.23
C VAL A 274 -46.99 10.35 -8.09
N LEU A 275 -47.19 11.65 -8.32
CA LEU A 275 -46.14 12.66 -8.14
C LEU A 275 -45.69 12.77 -6.68
N LEU A 276 -46.63 12.74 -5.72
CA LEU A 276 -46.31 12.74 -4.29
C LEU A 276 -45.57 11.46 -3.87
N ARG A 277 -45.95 10.29 -4.42
CA ARG A 277 -45.22 9.04 -4.19
C ARG A 277 -43.81 9.10 -4.75
N GLU A 278 -43.62 9.63 -5.96
CA GLU A 278 -42.28 9.79 -6.54
C GLU A 278 -41.43 10.76 -5.71
N GLN A 279 -42.02 11.86 -5.23
CA GLN A 279 -41.35 12.79 -4.31
C GLN A 279 -40.99 12.12 -2.98
N LEU A 280 -41.88 11.30 -2.40
CA LEU A 280 -41.61 10.54 -1.20
C LEU A 280 -40.49 9.52 -1.43
N GLU A 281 -40.53 8.74 -2.50
CA GLU A 281 -39.46 7.79 -2.86
C GLU A 281 -38.12 8.49 -3.08
N ARG A 282 -38.13 9.70 -3.66
CA ARG A 282 -36.91 10.51 -3.81
C ARG A 282 -36.36 10.98 -2.46
N ARG A 283 -37.25 11.43 -1.56
CA ARG A 283 -36.86 11.84 -0.20
C ARG A 283 -36.39 10.66 0.62
N GLN A 284 -37.01 9.50 0.47
CA GLN A 284 -36.64 8.28 1.18
C GLN A 284 -35.23 7.82 0.76
N ARG A 285 -34.93 7.82 -0.54
CA ARG A 285 -33.57 7.57 -1.04
C ARG A 285 -32.55 8.62 -0.56
N GLU A 286 -32.94 9.89 -0.47
CA GLU A 286 -32.07 10.94 0.08
C GLU A 286 -31.78 10.70 1.57
N LEU A 287 -32.77 10.25 2.34
CA LEU A 287 -32.61 9.89 3.75
C LEU A 287 -31.72 8.66 3.91
N GLU A 288 -31.95 7.60 3.13
CA GLU A 288 -31.13 6.39 3.16
C GLU A 288 -29.65 6.70 2.89
N LEU A 289 -29.35 7.52 1.87
CA LEU A 289 -27.97 7.95 1.57
C LEU A 289 -27.37 8.81 2.70
N ARG A 290 -28.19 9.62 3.39
CA ARG A 290 -27.73 10.39 4.55
C ARG A 290 -27.45 9.49 5.74
N ASP A 291 -28.30 8.51 6.00
CA ASP A 291 -28.13 7.55 7.08
C ASP A 291 -26.87 6.70 6.86
N GLU A 292 -26.65 6.21 5.64
CA GLU A 292 -25.41 5.53 5.25
C GLU A 292 -24.19 6.42 5.51
N LYS A 293 -24.26 7.70 5.14
CA LYS A 293 -23.17 8.66 5.40
C LYS A 293 -22.95 8.92 6.89
N ILE A 294 -24.03 9.00 7.69
CA ILE A 294 -23.94 9.16 9.14
C ILE A 294 -23.23 7.97 9.75
N VAL A 295 -23.60 6.74 9.37
CA VAL A 295 -22.96 5.52 9.88
C VAL A 295 -21.46 5.52 9.55
N VAL A 296 -21.08 5.89 8.33
CA VAL A 296 -19.65 6.00 7.95
C VAL A 296 -18.94 7.06 8.79
N LEU A 297 -19.53 8.24 8.97
CA LEU A 297 -18.93 9.31 9.78
C LEU A 297 -18.83 8.93 11.27
N GLU A 298 -19.79 8.19 11.80
CA GLU A 298 -19.76 7.68 13.17
C GLU A 298 -18.65 6.64 13.34
N GLN A 299 -18.47 5.75 12.36
CA GLN A 299 -17.34 4.81 12.33
C GLN A 299 -15.99 5.55 12.25
N GLU A 300 -15.86 6.52 11.35
CA GLU A 300 -14.64 7.35 11.27
C GLU A 300 -14.38 8.10 12.58
N ASN A 301 -15.41 8.65 13.23
CA ASN A 301 -15.23 9.31 14.52
C ASN A 301 -14.79 8.33 15.61
N TYR A 302 -15.35 7.12 15.61
CA TYR A 302 -14.96 6.05 16.51
C TYR A 302 -13.48 5.68 16.28
N ASP A 303 -13.09 5.46 15.04
CA ASP A 303 -11.72 5.08 14.67
C ASP A 303 -10.71 6.18 15.03
N LEU A 304 -11.05 7.45 14.77
CA LEU A 304 -10.20 8.59 15.12
C LEU A 304 -10.03 8.76 16.63
N ARG A 305 -11.08 8.49 17.42
CA ARG A 305 -11.00 8.55 18.89
C ARG A 305 -10.22 7.40 19.50
N HIS A 306 -10.27 6.22 18.87
CA HIS A 306 -9.61 5.02 19.37
C HIS A 306 -8.31 4.70 18.61
N GLN A 307 -7.82 5.65 17.83
CA GLN A 307 -6.59 5.47 17.07
C GLN A 307 -5.43 5.24 18.03
N PRO A 308 -4.67 4.14 17.90
CA PRO A 308 -3.52 3.91 18.76
C PRO A 308 -2.47 5.01 18.51
N PRO A 309 -1.74 5.45 19.55
CA PRO A 309 -0.63 6.36 19.38
C PRO A 309 0.43 5.73 18.45
N THR A 310 1.13 6.57 17.70
CA THR A 310 2.22 6.13 16.82
C THR A 310 3.30 5.39 17.62
N GLU A 311 3.79 4.25 17.09
CA GLU A 311 4.80 3.41 17.75
C GLU A 311 6.04 4.22 18.18
N ASN A 312 6.53 3.97 19.40
CA ASN A 312 7.67 4.67 20.03
C ASN A 312 7.44 6.17 20.30
N SER A 313 6.20 6.64 20.31
CA SER A 313 5.85 7.99 20.78
C SER A 313 5.79 8.06 22.30
N VAL A 314 5.94 9.26 22.86
CA VAL A 314 5.71 9.50 24.30
C VAL A 314 4.30 9.07 24.70
N MET A 315 3.30 9.23 23.82
CA MET A 315 1.92 8.80 24.07
C MET A 315 1.79 7.28 24.15
N ASP A 316 2.51 6.53 23.30
CA ASP A 316 2.57 5.06 23.35
C ASP A 316 3.22 4.57 24.66
N HIS A 317 4.29 5.24 25.08
CA HIS A 317 4.93 4.98 26.36
C HIS A 317 4.04 5.27 27.58
N LEU A 318 3.20 6.32 27.51
CA LEU A 318 2.22 6.67 28.54
C LEU A 318 1.07 5.65 28.58
N GLN A 319 0.56 5.21 27.43
CA GLN A 319 -0.50 4.19 27.35
C GLN A 319 -0.02 2.84 27.90
N ASN A 320 1.23 2.46 27.60
CA ASN A 320 1.85 1.23 28.08
C ASN A 320 2.40 1.34 29.53
N HIS A 321 2.08 2.43 30.25
CA HIS A 321 2.46 2.66 31.65
C HIS A 321 3.98 2.59 31.91
N SER A 322 4.79 2.88 30.89
CA SER A 322 6.26 2.95 31.03
C SER A 322 6.73 4.29 31.61
N VAL A 323 5.91 5.34 31.47
CA VAL A 323 6.12 6.69 32.00
C VAL A 323 4.80 7.18 32.59
N PHE A 324 4.86 8.03 33.63
CA PHE A 324 3.68 8.67 34.23
C PHE A 324 3.82 10.20 34.14
N LEU A 325 2.72 10.89 33.82
CA LEU A 325 2.66 12.35 33.85
C LEU A 325 2.09 12.80 35.19
N VAL A 326 2.81 13.67 35.89
CA VAL A 326 2.40 14.22 37.19
C VAL A 326 2.27 15.74 37.08
N ALA A 327 1.09 16.26 37.41
CA ALA A 327 0.79 17.68 37.47
C ALA A 327 0.68 18.17 38.93
N TYR A 328 1.01 19.42 39.17
CA TYR A 328 0.89 20.06 40.48
C TYR A 328 -0.15 21.16 40.44
N HIS A 329 -1.13 21.10 41.36
CA HIS A 329 -2.19 22.09 41.48
C HIS A 329 -2.41 22.48 42.94
N ALA A 330 -2.61 23.77 43.21
CA ALA A 330 -2.88 24.26 44.56
C ALA A 330 -4.19 23.63 45.09
N GLY A 331 -4.20 23.19 46.35
CA GLY A 331 -5.38 22.58 46.97
C GLY A 331 -5.57 21.09 46.66
N VAL A 332 -5.06 20.57 45.53
CA VAL A 332 -5.09 19.14 45.19
C VAL A 332 -3.75 18.45 45.46
N GLY A 333 -2.63 19.15 45.27
CA GLY A 333 -1.28 18.59 45.38
C GLY A 333 -0.80 17.97 44.07
N HIS A 334 -0.15 16.79 44.15
CA HIS A 334 0.31 16.07 42.97
C HIS A 334 -0.82 15.20 42.41
N ILE A 335 -1.03 15.28 41.10
CA ILE A 335 -2.03 14.52 40.37
C ILE A 335 -1.31 13.69 39.32
N THR A 336 -1.36 12.37 39.44
CA THR A 336 -0.95 11.46 38.37
C THR A 336 -2.06 11.40 37.33
N LEU A 337 -1.78 11.82 36.09
CA LEU A 337 -2.76 11.87 35.02
C LEU A 337 -2.87 10.50 34.33
N PRO A 338 -4.06 9.85 34.36
CA PRO A 338 -4.34 8.70 33.51
C PRO A 338 -4.25 9.06 32.03
N TYR A 339 -3.90 8.11 31.17
CA TYR A 339 -3.75 8.33 29.72
C TYR A 339 -4.98 9.00 29.08
N ASP A 340 -6.18 8.50 29.41
CA ASP A 340 -7.45 8.99 28.86
C ASP A 340 -7.78 10.43 29.28
N ASP A 341 -7.20 10.89 30.41
CA ASP A 341 -7.43 12.22 30.98
C ASP A 341 -6.40 13.25 30.49
N ILE A 342 -5.35 12.84 29.78
CA ILE A 342 -4.28 13.75 29.36
C ILE A 342 -4.82 14.86 28.45
N GLU A 343 -5.64 14.50 27.46
CA GLU A 343 -6.19 15.48 26.52
C GLU A 343 -7.18 16.43 27.21
N SER A 344 -8.05 15.88 28.07
CA SER A 344 -9.02 16.69 28.81
C SER A 344 -8.33 17.66 29.78
N TYR A 345 -7.27 17.20 30.45
CA TYR A 345 -6.42 18.02 31.30
C TYR A 345 -5.77 19.18 30.53
N PHE A 346 -5.12 18.91 29.39
CA PHE A 346 -4.42 19.96 28.63
C PHE A 346 -5.38 20.98 27.99
N ARG A 347 -6.64 20.61 27.72
CA ARG A 347 -7.66 21.56 27.28
C ARG A 347 -8.02 22.58 28.37
N ASN A 348 -8.15 22.16 29.62
CA ASN A 348 -8.43 23.06 30.75
C ASN A 348 -7.89 22.52 32.09
N PRO A 349 -6.62 22.82 32.45
CA PRO A 349 -6.02 22.30 33.68
C PRO A 349 -6.72 22.78 34.95
N VAL A 350 -7.28 23.99 34.92
CA VAL A 350 -7.93 24.62 36.08
C VAL A 350 -9.27 23.96 36.37
N ALA A 351 -10.07 23.68 35.33
CA ALA A 351 -11.31 22.93 35.50
C ALA A 351 -11.06 21.51 36.01
N TYR A 352 -10.02 20.85 35.49
CA TYR A 352 -9.63 19.52 35.94
C TYR A 352 -9.23 19.53 37.43
N ALA A 353 -8.46 20.53 37.88
CA ALA A 353 -8.11 20.68 39.30
C ALA A 353 -9.33 21.03 40.18
N ALA A 354 -10.24 21.87 39.68
CA ALA A 354 -11.46 22.27 40.38
C ALA A 354 -12.36 21.05 40.66
N GLU A 355 -12.57 20.19 39.66
CA GLU A 355 -13.38 18.98 39.80
C GLU A 355 -12.79 18.04 40.86
N ARG A 356 -11.46 17.89 40.89
CA ARG A 356 -10.77 17.09 41.93
C ARG A 356 -10.87 17.69 43.33
N CYS A 357 -11.09 19.00 43.44
CA CYS A 357 -11.41 19.68 44.71
C CYS A 357 -12.91 19.61 45.08
N GLY A 358 -13.77 19.05 44.22
CA GLY A 358 -15.23 19.09 44.40
C GLY A 358 -15.83 20.50 44.17
N LEU A 359 -15.13 21.37 43.44
CA LEU A 359 -15.56 22.73 43.13
C LEU A 359 -15.86 22.89 41.64
N ASN A 360 -16.65 23.89 41.30
CA ASN A 360 -16.75 24.33 39.91
C ASN A 360 -15.53 25.20 39.53
N GLU A 361 -15.25 25.28 38.23
CA GLU A 361 -14.12 26.03 37.70
C GLU A 361 -14.10 27.52 38.13
N PRO A 362 -15.22 28.27 38.12
CA PRO A 362 -15.21 29.66 38.58
C PRO A 362 -14.89 29.83 40.08
N ALA A 363 -15.43 28.97 40.95
CA ALA A 363 -15.19 29.04 42.40
C ALA A 363 -13.73 28.68 42.73
N TYR A 364 -13.18 27.67 42.06
CA TYR A 364 -11.78 27.32 42.20
C TYR A 364 -10.86 28.45 41.73
N ARG A 365 -11.20 29.18 40.65
CA ARG A 365 -10.45 30.39 40.24
C ARG A 365 -10.48 31.50 41.27
N GLN A 366 -11.64 31.78 41.86
CA GLN A 366 -11.77 32.80 42.89
C GLN A 366 -10.95 32.45 44.13
N TRP A 367 -10.97 31.17 44.53
CA TRP A 367 -10.11 30.68 45.60
C TRP A 367 -8.63 30.75 45.23
N LEU A 368 -8.24 30.35 44.02
CA LEU A 368 -6.86 30.35 43.56
C LEU A 368 -6.28 31.77 43.57
N ASP A 369 -7.06 32.75 43.12
CA ASP A 369 -6.69 34.17 43.16
C ASP A 369 -6.49 34.67 44.60
N HIS A 370 -7.39 34.33 45.53
CA HIS A 370 -7.21 34.60 46.97
C HIS A 370 -6.01 33.86 47.57
N TYR A 371 -5.74 32.64 47.13
CA TYR A 371 -4.64 31.82 47.62
C TYR A 371 -3.27 32.38 47.22
N GLU A 372 -3.15 32.87 45.98
CA GLU A 372 -1.93 33.49 45.45
C GLU A 372 -1.77 34.94 45.93
N HIS A 373 -2.87 35.70 45.98
CA HIS A 373 -2.90 37.12 46.32
C HIS A 373 -4.01 37.40 47.35
N PRO A 374 -3.78 37.13 48.65
CA PRO A 374 -4.81 37.31 49.68
C PRO A 374 -4.99 38.79 50.02
N VAL A 375 -5.73 39.52 49.18
CA VAL A 375 -6.09 40.93 49.37
C VAL A 375 -7.58 41.15 49.26
N CYS A 376 -8.06 42.25 49.85
CA CYS A 376 -9.47 42.60 49.81
C CYS A 376 -9.91 43.05 48.41
N HIS A 377 -10.85 42.32 47.83
CA HIS A 377 -11.41 42.58 46.49
C HIS A 377 -12.58 43.58 46.47
N HIS A 378 -12.90 44.23 47.60
CA HIS A 378 -14.00 45.20 47.65
C HIS A 378 -13.68 46.42 46.78
N LYS A 379 -14.62 46.83 45.93
CA LYS A 379 -14.49 48.04 45.12
C LYS A 379 -14.96 49.24 45.93
N LEU A 380 -14.02 50.12 46.26
CA LEU A 380 -14.29 51.40 46.92
C LEU A 380 -15.16 52.29 46.01
N THR A 381 -15.76 53.34 46.58
CA THR A 381 -16.61 54.31 45.87
C THR A 381 -15.92 55.03 44.70
N ASN A 382 -14.59 55.03 44.67
CA ASN A 382 -13.76 55.56 43.59
C ASN A 382 -13.41 54.52 42.50
N GLY A 383 -13.99 53.31 42.57
CA GLY A 383 -13.76 52.21 41.64
C GLY A 383 -12.45 51.45 41.82
N LYS A 384 -11.60 51.83 42.78
CA LYS A 384 -10.34 51.13 43.08
C LYS A 384 -10.58 49.95 44.04
N PRO A 385 -9.82 48.85 43.91
CA PRO A 385 -9.86 47.78 44.90
C PRO A 385 -9.29 48.27 46.24
N CYS A 386 -9.86 47.79 47.35
CA CYS A 386 -9.38 48.09 48.70
C CYS A 386 -7.92 47.67 48.89
N GLY A 387 -7.57 46.43 48.48
CA GLY A 387 -6.19 45.95 48.49
C GLY A 387 -5.61 45.66 49.88
N GLU A 388 -6.41 45.76 50.94
CA GLU A 388 -5.99 45.43 52.31
C GLU A 388 -5.71 43.92 52.43
N PRO A 389 -4.58 43.49 53.01
CA PRO A 389 -4.25 42.07 53.11
C PRO A 389 -5.27 41.33 53.98
N VAL A 390 -5.74 40.17 53.50
CA VAL A 390 -6.68 39.30 54.19
C VAL A 390 -6.02 37.97 54.57
N MET A 391 -6.64 37.22 55.48
CA MET A 391 -6.11 35.91 55.89
C MET A 391 -6.26 34.90 54.74
N ARG A 392 -5.15 34.30 54.31
CA ARG A 392 -5.14 33.29 53.26
C ARG A 392 -5.85 32.01 53.74
N ILE A 393 -6.77 31.50 52.93
CA ILE A 393 -7.42 30.20 53.15
C ILE A 393 -6.70 29.13 52.33
N SER A 394 -6.13 28.14 53.03
CA SER A 394 -5.33 27.10 52.40
C SER A 394 -6.13 26.00 51.72
N GLN A 395 -7.38 25.77 52.12
CA GLN A 395 -8.22 24.72 51.56
C GLN A 395 -9.29 25.33 50.63
N PRO A 396 -9.40 24.85 49.38
CA PRO A 396 -10.40 25.35 48.43
C PRO A 396 -11.84 25.24 48.94
N ALA A 397 -12.17 24.14 49.61
CA ALA A 397 -13.54 23.86 50.08
C ALA A 397 -14.01 24.77 51.22
N GLU A 398 -13.09 25.40 51.95
CA GLU A 398 -13.40 26.27 53.08
C GLU A 398 -13.63 27.73 52.65
N PHE A 399 -13.23 28.09 51.42
CA PHE A 399 -13.31 29.46 50.92
C PHE A 399 -14.72 29.85 50.49
N ARG A 400 -15.18 30.97 51.04
CA ARG A 400 -16.45 31.62 50.69
C ARG A 400 -16.16 32.96 50.03
N ALA A 401 -16.48 33.02 48.74
CA ALA A 401 -16.44 34.26 47.99
C ALA A 401 -17.32 35.33 48.65
N GLU A 402 -16.87 36.58 48.59
CA GLU A 402 -17.48 37.78 49.19
C GLU A 402 -17.41 37.89 50.72
N VAL A 403 -16.90 36.87 51.41
CA VAL A 403 -16.70 36.88 52.87
C VAL A 403 -15.21 36.79 53.18
N ASP A 404 -14.54 35.79 52.62
CA ASP A 404 -13.14 35.48 52.94
C ASP A 404 -12.14 36.30 52.12
N ASP A 405 -12.58 36.82 50.97
CA ASP A 405 -11.85 37.77 50.11
C ASP A 405 -12.08 39.26 50.51
N ARG A 406 -12.66 39.50 51.70
CA ARG A 406 -12.95 40.83 52.24
C ARG A 406 -12.27 41.06 53.59
N CYS A 407 -11.73 42.27 53.78
CA CYS A 407 -11.19 42.69 55.08
C CYS A 407 -12.33 42.98 56.07
N GLU A 408 -12.02 43.10 57.37
CA GLU A 408 -13.01 43.30 58.43
C GLU A 408 -13.94 44.50 58.21
N GLN A 409 -13.45 45.54 57.50
CA GLN A 409 -14.23 46.75 57.19
C GLN A 409 -15.25 46.53 56.07
N HIS A 410 -15.00 45.57 55.17
CA HIS A 410 -15.78 45.32 53.96
C HIS A 410 -16.48 43.94 53.95
N ARG A 411 -16.33 43.15 55.01
CA ARG A 411 -17.13 41.94 55.20
C ARG A 411 -18.61 42.30 55.33
N PRO A 412 -19.53 41.51 54.76
CA PRO A 412 -20.95 41.69 55.03
C PRO A 412 -21.17 41.59 56.53
N LYS A 413 -21.66 42.67 57.16
CA LYS A 413 -22.07 42.62 58.56
C LYS A 413 -23.28 41.70 58.59
N ASP A 414 -23.20 40.61 59.35
CA ASP A 414 -24.34 39.75 59.61
C ASP A 414 -25.49 40.63 60.11
N SER A 415 -26.50 40.80 59.25
CA SER A 415 -27.79 41.34 59.64
C SER A 415 -28.46 40.28 60.49
N ASN A 416 -28.29 40.41 61.80
CA ASN A 416 -29.07 39.66 62.78
C ASN A 416 -30.54 40.10 62.73
#